data_AF-A0A8X7U088-F1
#
_entry.id   AF-A0A8X7U088-F1
#
_cell.length_a   1.000
_cell.length_b   1.000
_cell.length_c   1.000
_cell.angle_alpha   90.00
_cell.angle_beta   90.00
_cell.angle_gamma   90.00
#
_symmetry.space_group_name_H-M   'P 1'
#
loop_
_entity.id
_entity.type
_entity.pdbx_description
1 polymer ?
#
loop_
_entity_poly.entity_id
_entity_poly.type
_entity_poly.pdbx_seq_one_letter_code
_entity_poly.pdbx_strand_id
1 'polypeptide(L)'
;MALMVLFSVLLIIPKTEAQQRCTKVIAPETQCLLLKCREECFKTLNGFGTCVENPPGSDNYTCNCMFDCPTSPQLPAVDHFNVSTGLNASQV
;
A
#
# COMPACT_ATOMS: atom_id res chain seq x y z
N MET A 1 -43.19 -34.91 4.05
CA MET A 1 -42.57 -34.18 2.91
C MET A 1 -42.44 -32.70 3.28
N ALA A 2 -41.64 -32.37 4.31
CA ALA A 2 -41.55 -30.99 4.82
C ALA A 2 -40.14 -30.57 5.27
N LEU A 3 -39.15 -31.47 5.17
CA LEU A 3 -37.77 -31.21 5.63
C LEU A 3 -36.84 -30.68 4.52
N MET A 4 -37.27 -30.67 3.26
CA MET A 4 -36.38 -30.39 2.12
C MET A 4 -36.33 -28.92 1.69
N VAL A 5 -37.02 -28.00 2.39
CA VAL A 5 -37.22 -26.61 1.91
C VAL A 5 -36.36 -25.57 2.67
N LEU A 6 -35.58 -25.97 3.68
CA LEU A 6 -35.01 -25.02 4.64
C LEU A 6 -33.63 -24.43 4.32
N PHE A 7 -32.96 -24.85 3.25
CA PHE A 7 -31.58 -24.39 2.95
C PHE A 7 -31.42 -23.84 1.54
N SER A 8 -32.11 -22.75 1.20
CA SER A 8 -31.86 -22.05 -0.07
C SER A 8 -31.85 -20.53 0.06
N VAL A 9 -31.25 -20.03 1.14
CA VAL A 9 -30.79 -18.64 1.17
C VAL A 9 -29.37 -18.65 0.60
N LEU A 10 -29.25 -18.68 -0.73
CA LEU A 10 -27.98 -18.35 -1.38
C LEU A 10 -27.65 -16.90 -1.01
N LEU A 11 -26.68 -16.74 -0.11
CA LEU A 11 -26.12 -15.44 0.24
C LEU A 11 -25.46 -14.88 -1.02
N ILE A 12 -26.21 -14.08 -1.77
CA ILE A 12 -25.65 -13.19 -2.79
C ILE A 12 -24.85 -12.16 -1.99
N ILE A 13 -23.58 -12.44 -1.73
CA ILE A 13 -22.65 -11.45 -1.22
C ILE A 13 -22.50 -10.45 -2.37
N PRO A 14 -23.03 -9.22 -2.26
CA PRO A 14 -22.75 -8.22 -3.27
C PRO A 14 -21.23 -8.12 -3.30
N LYS A 15 -20.65 -8.25 -4.50
CA LYS A 15 -19.24 -8.01 -4.70
C LYS A 15 -19.06 -6.55 -4.34
N THR A 16 -18.69 -6.26 -3.09
CA THR A 16 -18.35 -4.92 -2.67
C THR A 16 -17.16 -4.59 -3.53
N GLU A 17 -17.33 -3.67 -4.47
CA GLU A 17 -16.26 -3.07 -5.25
C GLU A 17 -15.35 -2.32 -4.26
N ALA A 18 -14.60 -3.08 -3.47
CA ALA A 18 -13.54 -2.57 -2.62
C ALA A 18 -12.50 -2.07 -3.59
N GLN A 19 -12.55 -0.77 -3.87
CA GLN A 19 -11.56 -0.10 -4.70
C GLN A 19 -10.19 -0.48 -4.15
N GLN A 20 -9.38 -1.16 -4.98
CA GLN A 20 -8.12 -1.71 -4.51
C GLN A 20 -7.25 -0.55 -4.02
N ARG A 21 -6.92 -0.56 -2.73
CA ARG A 21 -6.11 0.50 -2.09
C ARG A 21 -4.64 0.10 -2.16
N CYS A 22 -3.83 1.01 -2.71
CA CYS A 22 -2.39 0.92 -2.78
C CYS A 22 -1.76 1.76 -1.67
N THR A 23 -0.55 1.40 -1.26
CA THR A 23 0.20 2.08 -0.21
C THR A 23 1.62 2.43 -0.68
N LYS A 24 2.10 3.65 -0.40
CA LYS A 24 3.46 4.09 -0.73
C LYS A 24 4.04 5.00 0.36
N VAL A 25 5.27 4.74 0.76
CA VAL A 25 6.05 5.64 1.63
C VAL A 25 6.74 6.70 0.77
N ILE A 26 6.57 7.98 1.09
CA ILE A 26 7.12 9.09 0.28
C ILE A 26 8.14 9.98 1.02
N ALA A 27 8.17 9.91 2.35
CA ALA A 27 9.17 10.60 3.15
C ALA A 27 9.63 9.66 4.27
N PRO A 28 10.86 9.12 4.17
CA PRO A 28 11.47 8.34 5.24
C PRO A 28 12.04 9.23 6.37
N GLU A 29 11.79 10.54 6.31
CA GLU A 29 12.21 11.52 7.31
C GLU A 29 11.66 11.16 8.70
N THR A 30 12.52 11.24 9.71
CA THR A 30 12.22 10.90 11.11
C THR A 30 11.12 11.78 11.73
N GLN A 31 10.86 12.95 11.14
CA GLN A 31 9.88 13.94 11.60
C GLN A 31 8.67 13.98 10.66
N CYS A 32 7.83 12.93 10.72
CA CYS A 32 6.58 12.92 9.97
C CYS A 32 5.60 13.97 10.52
N LEU A 33 5.48 15.11 9.83
CA LEU A 33 4.47 16.11 10.13
C LEU A 33 3.18 15.79 9.37
N LEU A 34 2.14 15.37 10.09
CA LEU A 34 0.88 14.85 9.50
C LEU A 34 0.28 15.79 8.44
N LEU A 35 0.29 17.10 8.67
CA LEU A 35 -0.25 18.09 7.74
C LEU A 35 0.49 18.07 6.39
N LYS A 36 1.82 17.99 6.43
CA LYS A 36 2.69 17.92 5.25
C LYS A 36 2.55 16.57 4.56
N CYS A 37 2.51 15.48 5.33
CA CYS A 37 2.28 14.15 4.78
C CYS A 37 0.96 14.08 4.00
N ARG A 38 -0.13 14.62 4.55
CA ARG A 38 -1.42 14.67 3.86
C ARG A 38 -1.38 15.54 2.61
N GLU A 39 -0.77 16.71 2.68
CA GLU A 39 -0.59 17.63 1.55
C GLU A 39 0.17 16.96 0.39
N GLU A 40 1.30 16.32 0.68
CA GLU A 40 2.14 15.65 -0.32
C GLU A 40 1.45 14.41 -0.92
N CYS A 41 0.83 13.56 -0.10
CA CYS A 41 0.09 12.39 -0.60
C CYS A 41 -1.08 12.80 -1.50
N PHE A 42 -1.79 13.88 -1.15
CA PHE A 42 -2.86 14.40 -1.99
C PHE A 42 -2.33 14.93 -3.32
N LYS A 43 -1.26 15.75 -3.30
CA LYS A 43 -0.67 16.33 -4.53
C LYS A 43 -0.07 15.28 -5.46
N THR A 44 0.58 14.26 -4.92
CA THR A 44 1.37 13.30 -5.71
C THR A 44 0.58 12.07 -6.17
N LEU A 45 -0.37 11.62 -5.34
CA LEU A 45 -1.06 10.34 -5.54
C LEU A 45 -2.59 10.47 -5.49
N ASN A 46 -3.12 11.70 -5.32
CA ASN A 46 -4.53 11.94 -5.00
C ASN A 46 -4.99 11.05 -3.81
N GLY A 47 -4.06 10.83 -2.87
CA GLY A 47 -4.20 9.89 -1.77
C GLY A 47 -4.33 10.55 -0.40
N PHE A 48 -4.50 9.72 0.62
CA PHE A 48 -4.55 10.10 2.02
C PHE A 48 -3.23 9.75 2.72
N GLY A 49 -2.60 10.74 3.35
CA GLY A 49 -1.35 10.58 4.09
C GLY A 49 -1.56 10.32 5.58
N THR A 50 -0.74 9.41 6.12
CA THR A 50 -0.69 9.05 7.55
C THR A 50 0.76 8.97 8.01
N CYS A 51 1.01 9.28 9.29
CA CYS A 51 2.30 9.04 9.91
C CYS A 51 2.24 7.71 10.68
N VAL A 52 3.13 6.79 10.34
CA VAL A 52 3.20 5.45 10.93
C VAL A 52 4.59 5.20 11.47
N GLU A 53 4.69 4.64 12.68
CA GLU A 53 5.96 4.25 13.28
C GLU A 53 6.71 3.26 12.38
N ASN A 54 8.00 3.50 12.18
CA ASN A 54 8.85 2.60 11.41
C ASN A 54 10.31 2.68 11.89
N PRO A 55 10.86 1.61 12.51
CA PRO A 55 10.19 0.35 12.82
C PRO A 55 9.14 0.50 13.95
N PRO A 56 8.20 -0.45 14.09
CA PRO A 56 7.20 -0.42 15.17
C PRO A 56 7.86 -0.33 16.56
N GLY A 57 7.35 0.55 17.42
CA GLY A 57 7.93 0.81 18.73
C GLY A 57 9.17 1.71 18.73
N SER A 58 9.45 2.39 17.62
CA SER A 58 10.44 3.47 17.53
C SER A 58 9.78 4.85 17.60
N ASP A 59 10.54 5.86 18.01
CA ASP A 59 10.15 7.27 17.87
C ASP A 59 10.25 7.79 16.43
N ASN A 60 10.61 6.93 15.47
CA ASN A 60 10.66 7.27 14.05
C ASN A 60 9.32 7.04 13.38
N TYR A 61 8.82 8.08 12.71
CA TYR A 61 7.58 8.01 11.95
C TYR A 61 7.85 8.27 10.49
N THR A 62 7.20 7.51 9.62
CA THR A 62 7.29 7.68 8.16
C THR A 62 5.95 8.12 7.59
N CYS A 63 6.00 8.90 6.51
CA CYS A 63 4.78 9.30 5.80
C CYS A 63 4.35 8.21 4.83
N ASN A 64 3.18 7.62 5.12
CA ASN A 64 2.58 6.54 4.36
C ASN A 64 1.29 7.01 3.67
N CYS A 65 1.26 6.93 2.34
CA CYS A 65 0.14 7.35 1.52
C CYS A 65 -0.73 6.16 1.12
N MET A 66 -2.04 6.24 1.37
CA MET A 66 -3.04 5.31 0.86
C MET A 66 -3.80 5.96 -0.30
N PHE A 67 -3.86 5.30 -1.45
CA PHE A 67 -4.50 5.82 -2.65
C PHE A 67 -5.17 4.69 -3.44
N ASP A 68 -6.09 5.03 -4.35
CA ASP A 68 -6.69 4.02 -5.21
C ASP A 68 -5.64 3.55 -6.23
N CYS A 69 -5.46 2.23 -6.33
CA CYS A 69 -4.54 1.67 -7.29
C CYS A 69 -4.98 2.04 -8.71
N PRO A 70 -4.06 2.39 -9.62
CA PRO A 70 -4.42 2.55 -11.01
C PRO A 70 -5.03 1.24 -11.52
N THR A 71 -6.25 1.29 -12.08
CA THR A 71 -6.88 0.16 -12.78
C THR A 71 -6.04 -0.16 -14.02
N SER A 72 -5.12 -1.10 -13.88
CA SER A 72 -4.29 -1.56 -14.99
C SER A 72 -5.10 -2.53 -15.86
N PRO A 73 -5.22 -2.34 -17.19
CA PRO A 73 -5.03 -3.48 -18.08
C PRO A 73 -3.57 -3.90 -17.88
N GLN A 74 -3.36 -5.12 -17.37
CA GLN A 74 -2.06 -5.70 -16.94
C GLN A 74 -0.83 -5.02 -17.56
N LEU A 75 -0.10 -4.23 -16.75
CA LEU A 75 1.27 -3.84 -17.06
C LEU A 75 2.20 -4.80 -16.28
N PRO A 76 3.16 -5.45 -16.96
CA PRO A 76 3.86 -6.61 -16.42
C PRO A 76 4.64 -6.26 -15.16
N ALA A 77 4.78 -7.27 -14.30
CA ALA A 77 5.46 -7.24 -13.01
C ALA A 77 6.69 -6.32 -13.02
N VAL A 78 6.69 -5.33 -12.13
CA VAL A 78 7.88 -4.53 -11.83
C VAL A 78 8.98 -5.50 -11.43
N ASP A 79 10.07 -5.41 -12.21
CA ASP A 79 11.23 -6.27 -12.23
C ASP A 79 11.81 -6.58 -10.85
N HIS A 80 12.30 -7.80 -10.77
CA HIS A 80 13.18 -8.31 -9.74
C HIS A 80 14.26 -7.28 -9.40
N PHE A 81 14.39 -6.99 -8.11
CA PHE A 81 15.49 -6.26 -7.49
C PHE A 81 16.85 -6.74 -8.04
N ASN A 82 17.45 -5.97 -8.95
CA ASN A 82 18.83 -6.19 -9.38
C ASN A 82 19.77 -5.71 -8.26
N VAL A 83 20.20 -6.63 -7.39
CA VAL A 83 21.37 -6.42 -6.53
C VAL A 83 22.58 -6.31 -7.44
N SER A 84 22.92 -5.08 -7.81
CA SER A 84 24.25 -4.75 -8.31
C SER A 84 25.23 -4.89 -7.15
N THR A 85 25.73 -6.09 -6.87
CA THR A 85 26.93 -6.29 -6.06
C THR A 85 28.11 -5.67 -6.81
N GLY A 86 28.37 -4.39 -6.54
CA GLY A 86 29.66 -3.77 -6.84
C GLY A 86 30.69 -4.27 -5.83
N LEU A 87 31.28 -5.44 -6.07
CA LEU A 87 32.62 -5.71 -5.52
C LEU A 87 33.62 -4.97 -6.39
N ASN A 88 34.00 -3.78 -5.93
CA ASN A 88 35.20 -3.07 -6.40
C ASN A 88 36.42 -3.92 -6.00
N ALA A 89 37.03 -4.55 -6.99
CA ALA A 89 38.36 -5.12 -6.87
C ALA A 89 39.39 -3.97 -6.88
N SER A 90 39.93 -3.60 -5.72
CA SER A 90 41.25 -2.97 -5.66
C SER A 90 41.83 -2.90 -4.24
N GLN A 91 43.10 -3.30 -4.13
CA GLN A 91 44.13 -2.88 -3.16
C GLN A 91 44.37 -3.75 -1.90
N VAL A 92 45.15 -4.83 -2.04
CA VAL A 92 46.58 -4.98 -1.62
C VAL A 92 47.04 -6.41 -1.87
#